data_AF-A0A914D2B4-F1
#
_entry.id   AF-A0A914D2B4-F1
#
_cell.length_a   1.000
_cell.length_b   1.000
_cell.length_c   1.000
_cell.angle_alpha   90.00
_cell.angle_beta   90.00
_cell.angle_gamma   90.00
#
_symmetry.space_group_name_H-M   'P 1'
#
loop_
_entity.id
_entity.type
_entity.pdbx_description
1 polymer ?
#
loop_
_entity_poly.entity_id
_entity_poly.type
_entity_poly.pdbx_seq_one_letter_code
_entity_poly.pdbx_strand_id
1 'polypeptide(L)'
;MTASALPDFRKTYRRLDRQANDTFKDGLPAGNYTLIIKFNYPVASYNSTKKFIIAVEGFLGPKNYFIAYVYLATGAFFASLAILMAIVEFCPHSPLNRFVLYCSERLKDD
;
A
#
# COMPACT_ATOMS: atom_id res chain seq x y z
N MET A 1 1.76 -24.69 -11.22
CA MET A 1 0.58 -24.19 -10.48
C MET A 1 1.07 -23.56 -9.19
N THR A 2 0.63 -22.36 -8.85
CA THR A 2 1.03 -21.69 -7.60
C THR A 2 -0.12 -21.72 -6.59
N ALA A 3 0.18 -22.18 -5.38
CA ALA A 3 -0.73 -22.14 -4.25
C ALA A 3 -0.78 -20.71 -3.68
N SER A 4 -1.95 -20.29 -3.22
CA SER A 4 -2.12 -19.00 -2.56
C SER A 4 -1.77 -19.13 -1.09
N ALA A 5 -1.11 -18.12 -0.52
CA ALA A 5 -0.69 -18.13 0.88
C ALA A 5 -1.82 -17.77 1.87
N LEU A 6 -2.89 -17.14 1.38
CA LEU A 6 -4.02 -16.66 2.19
C LEU A 6 -5.31 -17.40 1.83
N PRO A 7 -6.26 -17.52 2.80
CA PRO A 7 -7.55 -18.17 2.58
C PRO A 7 -8.46 -17.38 1.62
N ASP A 8 -8.42 -16.05 1.67
CA ASP A 8 -8.99 -15.19 0.64
C ASP A 8 -7.89 -14.86 -0.38
N PHE A 9 -8.13 -15.24 -1.63
CA PHE A 9 -7.17 -15.05 -2.69
C PHE A 9 -7.87 -14.70 -4.01
N ARG A 10 -7.14 -13.94 -4.82
CA ARG A 10 -7.53 -13.62 -6.19
C ARG A 10 -6.52 -14.23 -7.15
N LYS A 11 -7.01 -14.81 -8.24
CA LYS A 11 -6.18 -15.21 -9.39
C LYS A 11 -6.68 -14.49 -10.64
N THR A 12 -5.75 -14.04 -11.47
CA THR A 12 -6.09 -13.39 -12.74
C THR A 12 -6.66 -14.42 -13.70
N TYR A 13 -7.89 -14.19 -14.15
CA TYR A 13 -8.54 -15.07 -15.13
C TYR A 13 -8.19 -14.66 -16.57
N ARG A 14 -8.30 -13.36 -16.87
CA ARG A 14 -8.00 -12.76 -18.17
C ARG A 14 -7.44 -11.35 -17.97
N ARG A 15 -6.71 -10.86 -18.98
CA ARG A 15 -6.29 -9.47 -19.12
C ARG A 15 -6.89 -8.92 -20.42
N LEU A 16 -7.32 -7.66 -20.38
CA LEU A 16 -7.76 -6.94 -21.57
C LEU A 16 -6.52 -6.41 -22.29
N ASP A 17 -6.36 -6.78 -23.56
CA ASP A 17 -5.31 -6.21 -24.40
C ASP A 17 -5.72 -4.80 -24.86
N ARG A 18 -4.95 -3.80 -24.44
CA ARG A 18 -5.19 -2.39 -24.75
C ARG A 18 -4.49 -1.92 -26.03
N GLN A 19 -3.61 -2.74 -26.61
CA GLN A 19 -2.83 -2.39 -27.81
C GLN A 19 -3.47 -2.91 -29.10
N ALA A 20 -4.25 -3.98 -29.02
CA ALA A 20 -4.81 -4.63 -30.19
C ALA A 20 -5.95 -3.84 -30.88
N ASN A 21 -6.67 -2.99 -30.16
CA ASN A 21 -7.80 -2.21 -30.71
C ASN A 21 -7.85 -0.82 -30.07
N ASP A 22 -8.01 0.21 -30.90
CA ASP A 22 -8.08 1.61 -30.47
C ASP A 22 -9.22 1.88 -29.47
N THR A 23 -10.30 1.09 -29.54
CA THR A 23 -11.45 1.18 -28.65
C THR A 23 -11.12 0.89 -27.17
N PHE A 24 -10.06 0.12 -26.89
CA PHE A 24 -9.70 -0.29 -25.53
C PHE A 24 -8.42 0.37 -25.00
N LYS A 25 -7.91 1.41 -25.69
CA LYS A 25 -6.70 2.15 -25.27
C LYS A 25 -6.81 2.65 -23.83
N ASP A 26 -7.94 3.24 -23.48
CA ASP A 26 -8.21 3.79 -22.15
C ASP A 26 -8.85 2.78 -21.17
N GLY A 27 -8.96 1.51 -21.58
CA GLY A 27 -9.58 0.44 -20.81
C GLY A 27 -10.99 0.09 -21.31
N LEU A 28 -11.83 -0.38 -20.40
CA LEU A 28 -13.20 -0.79 -20.74
C LEU A 28 -14.09 0.46 -20.80
N PRO A 29 -14.69 0.82 -21.96
CA PRO A 29 -15.51 2.02 -22.07
C PRO A 29 -16.76 1.94 -21.20
N ALA A 30 -17.38 3.08 -20.92
CA ALA A 30 -18.64 3.11 -20.17
C ALA A 30 -19.76 2.48 -21.01
N GLY A 31 -20.43 1.47 -20.47
CA GLY A 31 -21.49 0.77 -21.17
C GLY A 31 -22.03 -0.43 -20.39
N ASN A 32 -23.01 -1.09 -20.99
CA ASN A 32 -23.62 -2.29 -20.41
C ASN A 32 -22.85 -3.53 -20.87
N TYR A 33 -22.41 -4.33 -19.90
CA TYR A 33 -21.67 -5.56 -20.14
C TYR A 33 -22.40 -6.75 -19.52
N THR A 34 -22.52 -7.84 -20.28
CA THR A 34 -23.10 -9.09 -19.79
C THR A 34 -22.00 -10.11 -19.57
N LEU A 35 -21.91 -10.64 -18.34
CA LEU A 35 -20.95 -11.68 -17.99
C LEU A 35 -21.67 -13.02 -17.87
N ILE A 36 -21.30 -13.98 -18.73
CA ILE A 36 -21.86 -15.33 -18.72
C ILE A 36 -20.90 -16.27 -17.97
N ILE A 37 -21.35 -16.83 -16.86
CA ILE A 37 -20.55 -17.71 -16.00
C ILE A 37 -21.13 -19.13 -16.03
N LYS A 38 -20.30 -20.12 -16.35
CA LYS A 38 -20.62 -21.55 -16.19
C LYS A 38 -20.16 -22.03 -14.82
N PHE A 39 -21.09 -22.51 -13.99
CA PHE A 39 -20.82 -22.90 -12.59
C PHE A 39 -20.28 -24.33 -12.46
N ASN A 40 -19.04 -24.57 -12.90
CA ASN A 40 -18.41 -25.90 -12.87
C ASN A 40 -17.64 -26.22 -11.57
N TYR A 41 -17.73 -25.37 -10.55
CA TYR A 41 -16.99 -25.55 -9.30
C TYR A 41 -17.92 -25.23 -8.12
N PRO A 42 -18.55 -26.23 -7.45
CA PRO A 42 -19.44 -25.98 -6.32
C PRO A 42 -18.64 -25.60 -5.07
N VAL A 43 -19.07 -24.53 -4.39
CA VAL A 43 -18.42 -24.04 -3.15
C VAL A 43 -19.35 -24.02 -1.94
N ALA A 44 -20.65 -24.31 -2.16
CA ALA A 44 -21.67 -24.27 -1.13
C ALA A 44 -21.44 -25.33 -0.04
N SER A 45 -20.90 -26.50 -0.41
CA SER A 45 -20.55 -27.57 0.54
C SER A 45 -19.47 -27.18 1.54
N TYR A 46 -18.67 -26.17 1.23
CA TYR A 46 -17.57 -25.68 2.07
C TYR A 46 -17.91 -24.35 2.74
N ASN A 47 -19.17 -23.89 2.64
CA ASN A 47 -19.63 -22.59 3.12
C ASN A 47 -18.76 -21.41 2.61
N SER A 48 -18.23 -21.54 1.39
CA SER A 48 -17.30 -20.59 0.78
C SER A 48 -18.01 -19.67 -0.22
N THR A 49 -17.43 -18.48 -0.45
CA THR A 49 -17.97 -17.52 -1.43
C THR A 49 -17.03 -17.36 -2.63
N LYS A 50 -17.59 -16.97 -3.77
CA LYS A 50 -16.83 -16.64 -4.99
C LYS A 50 -17.24 -15.27 -5.48
N LYS A 51 -16.26 -14.51 -5.95
CA LYS A 51 -16.46 -13.15 -6.46
C LYS A 51 -15.69 -13.02 -7.77
N PHE A 52 -16.28 -12.30 -8.72
CA PHE A 52 -15.61 -11.86 -9.93
C PHE A 52 -15.38 -10.36 -9.84
N ILE A 53 -14.15 -9.91 -10.10
CA ILE A 53 -13.74 -8.52 -9.93
C ILE A 53 -13.04 -8.08 -11.21
N ILE A 54 -13.54 -6.99 -11.80
CA ILE A 54 -12.87 -6.25 -12.87
C ILE A 54 -12.09 -5.12 -12.19
N ALA A 55 -10.80 -5.04 -12.47
CA ALA A 55 -9.94 -4.00 -11.93
C ALA A 55 -9.00 -3.49 -13.02
N VAL A 56 -8.77 -2.18 -13.03
CA VAL A 56 -7.74 -1.56 -13.85
C VAL A 56 -6.39 -1.82 -13.18
N GLU A 57 -5.46 -2.40 -13.93
CA GLU A 57 -4.06 -2.48 -13.53
C GLU A 57 -3.38 -1.15 -13.88
N GLY A 58 -2.71 -0.55 -12.90
CA GLY A 58 -1.81 0.58 -13.08
C GLY A 58 -0.36 0.15 -12.93
N PHE A 59 0.58 1.09 -13.09
CA PHE A 59 2.02 0.83 -12.99
C PHE A 59 2.43 0.15 -11.66
N LEU A 60 1.81 0.56 -10.56
CA LEU A 60 2.05 0.02 -9.21
C LEU A 60 1.14 -1.17 -8.85
N GLY A 61 0.39 -1.69 -9.82
CA GLY A 61 -0.59 -2.75 -9.64
C GLY A 61 -2.00 -2.24 -9.28
N PRO A 62 -2.85 -3.10 -8.70
CA PRO A 62 -4.18 -2.71 -8.26
C PRO A 62 -4.11 -1.64 -7.15
N LYS A 63 -5.14 -0.80 -7.09
CA LYS A 63 -5.27 0.28 -6.09
C LYS A 63 -5.03 -0.23 -4.66
N ASN A 64 -3.93 0.19 -4.05
CA ASN A 64 -3.56 -0.14 -2.67
C ASN A 64 -3.04 1.10 -1.93
N TYR A 65 -3.81 1.60 -0.96
CA TYR A 65 -3.45 2.76 -0.16
C TYR A 65 -2.46 2.46 0.98
N PHE A 66 -2.25 1.18 1.32
CA PHE A 66 -1.35 0.80 2.40
C PHE A 66 0.07 1.34 2.17
N ILE A 67 0.56 1.20 0.94
CA ILE A 67 1.88 1.70 0.55
C ILE A 67 1.98 3.20 0.81
N ALA A 68 0.99 3.98 0.35
CA ALA A 68 0.97 5.43 0.55
C ALA A 68 1.02 5.82 2.04
N TYR A 69 0.23 5.16 2.89
CA TYR A 69 0.25 5.42 4.33
C TYR A 69 1.59 5.07 4.98
N VAL A 70 2.22 3.96 4.58
CA VAL A 70 3.53 3.57 5.12
C VAL A 70 4.60 4.61 4.78
N TYR A 71 4.65 5.07 3.53
CA TYR A 71 5.59 6.12 3.13
C TYR A 71 5.33 7.44 3.84
N LEU A 72 4.06 7.84 3.97
CA LEU A 72 3.69 9.07 4.66
C LEU A 72 4.07 9.03 6.15
N ALA A 73 3.76 7.93 6.84
CA ALA A 73 4.08 7.75 8.25
C ALA A 73 5.59 7.72 8.49
N THR A 74 6.32 6.99 7.65
CA THR A 74 7.79 6.86 7.75
C THR A 74 8.48 8.19 7.44
N GLY A 75 8.02 8.90 6.42
CA GLY A 75 8.53 10.23 6.07
C GLY A 75 8.28 11.24 7.18
N ALA A 76 7.09 11.25 7.78
CA ALA A 76 6.78 12.12 8.91
C ALA A 76 7.64 11.82 10.15
N PHE A 77 7.92 10.53 10.41
CA PHE A 77 8.81 10.12 11.49
C PHE A 77 10.26 10.59 11.29
N PHE A 78 10.81 10.44 10.09
CA PHE A 78 12.16 10.94 9.81
C PHE A 78 12.23 12.48 9.77
N ALA A 79 11.18 13.13 9.26
CA ALA A 79 11.10 14.59 9.25
C ALA A 79 11.06 15.16 10.67
N SER A 80 10.30 14.56 11.59
CA SER A 80 10.25 15.03 12.98
C SER A 80 11.60 14.86 13.69
N LEU A 81 12.28 13.72 13.50
CA LEU A 81 13.64 13.50 14.00
C LEU A 81 14.64 14.52 13.44
N ALA A 82 14.59 14.80 12.13
CA ALA A 82 15.46 15.78 11.50
C ALA A 82 15.24 17.19 12.05
N ILE A 83 13.97 17.59 12.28
CA ILE A 83 13.64 18.88 12.89
C ILE A 83 14.17 18.96 14.32
N LEU A 84 14.01 17.90 15.12
CA LEU A 84 14.54 17.87 16.49
C LEU A 84 16.07 18.04 16.50
N MET A 85 16.78 17.32 15.63
CA MET A 85 18.23 17.44 15.50
C MET A 85 18.64 18.84 15.03
N ALA A 86 17.95 19.40 14.03
CA ALA A 86 18.22 20.74 13.55
C ALA A 86 18.01 21.82 14.64
N ILE A 87 16.99 21.68 15.50
CA ILE A 87 16.76 22.62 16.61
C ILE A 87 17.92 22.57 17.62
N VAL A 88 18.41 21.37 17.95
CA VAL A 88 19.54 21.20 18.88
C VAL A 88 20.81 21.86 18.32
N GLU A 89 21.08 21.68 17.04
CA GLU A 89 22.33 22.16 16.42
C GLU A 89 22.31 23.64 16.05
N PHE A 90 21.21 24.15 15.49
CA PHE A 90 21.10 25.57 15.10
C PHE A 90 20.73 26.50 16.25
N CYS A 91 20.13 25.99 17.33
CA CYS A 91 19.79 26.78 18.51
C CYS A 91 20.52 26.23 19.75
N PRO A 92 21.85 26.45 19.86
CA PRO A 92 22.66 25.89 20.93
C PRO A 92 22.27 26.42 22.32
N HIS A 93 21.60 27.57 22.39
CA HIS A 93 21.08 28.15 23.63
C HIS A 93 19.63 27.76 23.96
N SER A 94 19.03 26.84 23.18
CA SER A 94 17.70 26.33 23.49
C SER A 94 17.71 25.57 24.84
N PRO A 95 16.64 25.69 25.65
CA PRO A 95 16.54 24.95 26.91
C PRO A 95 16.59 23.43 26.70
N LEU A 96 16.22 22.96 25.50
CA LEU A 96 16.30 21.57 25.08
C LEU A 96 17.75 21.08 24.95
N ASN A 97 18.65 21.85 24.31
CA ASN A 97 20.07 21.48 24.20
C ASN A 97 20.75 21.42 25.57
N ARG A 98 20.43 22.37 26.46
CA ARG A 98 20.93 22.38 27.85
C ARG A 98 20.46 21.17 28.65
N PHE A 99 19.22 20.72 28.43
CA PHE A 99 18.68 19.51 29.06
C PHE A 99 19.31 18.23 28.50
N VAL A 100 19.58 18.17 27.18
CA VAL A 100 20.29 17.05 26.55
C VAL A 100 21.71 16.90 27.09
N LEU A 101 22.46 18.00 27.23
CA LEU A 101 23.79 17.99 27.85
C LEU A 101 23.73 17.53 29.31
N TYR A 102 22.75 18.01 30.09
CA TYR A 102 22.55 17.58 31.48
C TYR A 102 22.25 16.08 31.60
N CYS A 103 21.39 15.54 30.72
CA CYS A 103 21.12 14.10 30.67
C CYS A 103 22.34 13.30 30.20
N SER A 104 23.12 13.82 29.25
CA SER A 104 24.34 13.16 28.75
C SER A 104 25.45 13.10 29.80
N GLU A 105 25.60 14.14 30.62
CA GLU A 105 26.57 14.13 31.74
C GLU A 105 26.13 13.15 32.82
N ARG A 106 24.85 13.16 33.20
CA ARG A 106 24.31 12.24 34.22
C ARG A 106 24.37 10.76 33.81
N LEU A 107 24.20 10.43 32.53
CA LEU A 107 24.37 9.06 32.02
C LEU A 107 25.82 8.57 31.99
N LYS A 108 26.80 9.44 32.20
CA LYS A 108 28.23 9.11 32.17
C LYS A 108 28.82 8.89 33.56
N ASP A 109 28.08 9.29 34.60
CA ASP A 109 28.43 9.15 36.01
C ASP A 109 27.85 7.88 36.66
N ASP A 110 27.00 7.13 35.95
CA ASP A 110 26.49 5.79 36.30
C ASP A 110 27.29 4.68 35.57
#